data_AF-A0A2E5KJA1-F1
#
_entry.id   AF-A0A2E5KJA1-F1
#
_cell.length_a   1.000
_cell.length_b   1.000
_cell.length_c   1.000
_cell.angle_alpha   90.00
_cell.angle_beta   90.00
_cell.angle_gamma   90.00
#
_symmetry.space_group_name_H-M   'P 1'
#
loop_
_entity.id
_entity.type
_entity.pdbx_description
1 polymer ?
#
loop_
_entity_poly.entity_id
_entity_poly.type
_entity_poly.pdbx_seq_one_letter_code
_entity_poly.pdbx_strand_id
1 'polypeptide(L)' 'MNKDQKKFKFMGEWTPSEWRSFELKYIKEISKLNNMDKSLEIAVNYSRKVLKSHSTSFFIVTRFLPKSMRDEVELVYG' A
#
# COMPACT_ATOMS: atom_id res chain seq x y z
N MET A 1 -2.58 -27.14 17.33
CA MET A 1 -2.41 -26.23 16.17
C MET A 1 -0.93 -25.89 16.02
N ASN A 2 -0.32 -26.30 14.90
CA ASN A 2 1.11 -26.15 14.65
C ASN A 2 1.47 -24.68 14.33
N LYS A 3 2.57 -24.18 14.88
CA LYS A 3 3.02 -22.77 14.80
C LYS A 3 3.34 -22.31 13.36
N ASP A 4 3.45 -23.24 12.41
CA ASP A 4 3.90 -22.98 11.03
C ASP A 4 2.77 -22.55 10.07
N GLN A 5 1.50 -22.71 10.44
CA GLN A 5 0.35 -22.26 9.62
C GLN A 5 0.09 -20.75 9.69
N LYS A 6 0.85 -20.00 10.50
CA LYS A 6 0.70 -18.54 10.61
C LYS A 6 1.26 -17.75 9.41
N LYS A 7 1.93 -18.41 8.45
CA LYS A 7 2.84 -17.70 7.53
C LYS A 7 2.31 -17.27 6.17
N PHE A 8 1.11 -17.66 5.76
CA PHE A 8 0.48 -17.10 4.56
C PHE A 8 -1.03 -16.99 4.76
N LYS A 9 -1.45 -15.96 5.50
CA LYS A 9 -2.84 -15.50 5.41
C LYS A 9 -2.99 -14.91 4.00
N PHE A 10 -3.57 -15.67 3.08
CA PHE A 10 -4.11 -15.11 1.85
C PHE A 10 -4.99 -13.93 2.29
N MET A 11 -4.56 -12.71 1.97
CA MET A 11 -5.39 -11.53 2.24
C MET A 11 -6.54 -11.65 1.26
N GLY A 12 -7.63 -12.28 1.71
CA GLY A 12 -8.87 -12.33 0.94
C GLY A 12 -9.29 -10.92 0.52
N GLU A 13 -10.21 -10.87 -0.44
CA GLU A 13 -10.74 -9.62 -0.95
C GLU A 13 -11.20 -8.72 0.20
N TRP A 14 -10.67 -7.51 0.25
CA TRP A 14 -11.16 -6.52 1.20
C TRP A 14 -12.59 -6.15 0.82
N THR A 15 -13.45 -6.13 1.82
CA THR A 15 -14.79 -5.59 1.70
C THR A 15 -14.75 -4.08 1.41
N PRO A 16 -15.80 -3.49 0.83
CA PRO A 16 -15.87 -2.04 0.61
C PRO A 16 -15.64 -1.20 1.88
N SER A 17 -16.06 -1.71 3.05
CA SER A 17 -15.85 -1.02 4.33
C SER A 17 -14.40 -1.08 4.79
N GLU A 18 -13.69 -2.19 4.54
CA GLU A 18 -12.25 -2.31 4.80
C GLU A 18 -11.45 -1.38 3.90
N TRP A 19 -11.76 -1.32 2.60
CA TRP A 19 -11.19 -0.36 1.66
C TRP A 19 -11.35 1.08 2.16
N ARG A 20 -12.59 1.48 2.48
CA ARG A 20 -12.89 2.84 2.94
C ARG A 20 -12.20 3.17 4.26
N SER A 21 -12.17 2.23 5.19
CA SER A 21 -11.52 2.42 6.49
C SER A 21 -10.01 2.59 6.33
N PHE A 22 -9.42 1.81 5.42
CA PHE A 22 -8.01 1.91 5.08
C PHE A 22 -7.69 3.25 4.42
N GLU A 23 -8.43 3.65 3.38
CA GLU A 23 -8.25 4.93 2.68
C GLU A 23 -8.39 6.15 3.62
N LEU A 24 -9.47 6.18 4.41
CA LEU A 24 -9.73 7.28 5.35
C LEU A 24 -8.61 7.48 6.38
N LYS A 25 -7.90 6.41 6.75
CA LYS A 25 -6.75 6.51 7.63
C LYS A 25 -5.65 7.38 7.00
N TYR A 26 -5.28 7.12 5.75
CA TYR A 26 -4.20 7.84 5.07
C TYR A 26 -4.60 9.26 4.69
N ILE A 27 -5.86 9.46 4.26
CA ILE A 27 -6.37 10.81 4.00
C ILE A 27 -6.25 11.68 5.27
N LYS A 28 -6.62 11.16 6.44
CA LYS A 28 -6.48 11.89 7.72
C LYS A 28 -5.04 12.13 8.14
N GLU A 29 -4.11 11.26 7.75
CA GLU A 29 -2.68 11.45 8.02
C GLU A 29 -2.12 12.56 7.12
N ILE A 30 -2.42 12.51 5.81
CA ILE A 30 -2.01 13.52 4.82
C ILE A 30 -2.62 14.89 5.15
N SER A 31 -3.90 14.96 5.52
CA SER A 31 -4.59 16.24 5.79
C SER A 31 -4.04 17.00 6.99
N LYS A 32 -3.23 16.36 7.84
CA LYS A 32 -2.57 16.99 8.99
C LYS A 32 -1.20 17.56 8.66
N LEU A 33 -0.69 17.30 7.46
CA LEU A 33 0.64 17.73 7.03
C LEU A 33 0.55 18.98 6.15
N ASN A 34 1.41 19.94 6.46
CA ASN A 34 1.65 21.12 5.61
C ASN A 34 2.95 20.96 4.79
N ASN A 35 3.36 19.72 4.50
CA ASN A 35 4.60 19.42 3.79
C ASN A 35 4.33 18.40 2.68
N MET A 36 4.58 18.81 1.44
CA MET A 36 4.28 18.01 0.26
C MET A 36 5.10 16.70 0.20
N ASP A 37 6.39 16.74 0.52
CA ASP A 37 7.26 15.56 0.45
C ASP A 37 6.81 14.47 1.44
N LYS A 38 6.44 14.89 2.66
CA LYS A 38 5.90 13.97 3.67
C LYS A 38 4.54 13.42 3.27
N SER A 39 3.67 14.25 2.69
CA SER A 39 2.38 13.81 2.17
C SER A 39 2.54 12.79 1.04
N LEU A 40 3.51 13.02 0.14
CA LEU A 40 3.85 12.12 -0.95
C LEU A 40 4.39 10.79 -0.43
N GLU A 41 5.26 10.79 0.58
CA GLU A 41 5.76 9.57 1.21
C GLU A 41 4.63 8.72 1.80
N ILE A 42 3.66 9.36 2.46
CA ILE A 42 2.48 8.68 3.02
C ILE A 42 1.61 8.10 1.90
N ALA A 43 1.40 8.84 0.81
CA ALA A 43 0.63 8.37 -0.34
C ALA A 43 1.31 7.16 -1.03
N VAL A 44 2.62 7.20 -1.24
CA VAL A 44 3.38 6.05 -1.77
C VAL A 44 3.25 4.83 -0.82
N ASN A 45 3.26 5.05 0.49
CA ASN A 45 3.10 3.97 1.46
C ASN A 45 1.67 3.39 1.49
N TYR A 46 0.65 4.20 1.21
CA TYR A 46 -0.71 3.74 0.96
C TYR A 46 -0.73 2.78 -0.23
N SER A 47 -0.25 3.25 -1.40
CA SER A 47 -0.31 2.50 -2.64
C SER A 47 0.51 1.20 -2.58
N ARG A 48 1.66 1.21 -1.93
CA ARG A 48 2.44 0.00 -1.63
C ARG A 48 1.66 -1.07 -0.90
N LYS A 49 0.87 -0.68 0.10
CA LYS A 49 0.10 -1.64 0.90
C LYS A 49 -1.07 -2.19 0.12
N VAL A 50 -1.70 -1.36 -0.74
CA VAL A 50 -2.72 -1.81 -1.69
C VAL A 50 -2.13 -2.85 -2.64
N LEU A 51 -1.05 -2.51 -3.34
CA LEU A 51 -0.40 -3.37 -4.32
C LEU A 51 0.12 -4.68 -3.70
N LYS A 52 0.75 -4.60 -2.52
CA LYS A 52 1.24 -5.81 -1.81
C LYS A 52 0.10 -6.75 -1.39
N SER A 53 -1.10 -6.22 -1.15
CA SER A 53 -2.24 -7.01 -0.67
C SER A 53 -3.09 -7.57 -1.81
N HIS A 54 -3.23 -6.81 -2.90
CA HIS A 54 -4.21 -7.09 -3.97
C HIS A 54 -3.61 -7.24 -5.37
N SER A 55 -2.32 -6.92 -5.56
CA SER A 55 -1.63 -7.03 -6.84
C SER A 55 -0.17 -7.45 -6.65
N THR A 56 0.04 -8.51 -5.86
CA THR A 56 1.37 -8.96 -5.41
C THR A 56 2.34 -9.19 -6.57
N SER A 57 1.87 -9.75 -7.69
CA SER A 57 2.72 -9.97 -8.87
C SER A 57 3.25 -8.65 -9.44
N PHE A 58 2.39 -7.63 -9.57
CA PHE A 58 2.82 -6.31 -10.02
C PHE A 58 3.74 -5.64 -8.99
N PHE A 59 3.38 -5.69 -7.70
CA PHE A 59 4.21 -5.17 -6.60
C PHE A 59 5.62 -5.77 -6.59
N ILE A 60 5.77 -7.06 -6.91
CA ILE A 60 7.09 -7.70 -7.01
C ILE A 60 7.88 -7.12 -8.19
N VAL A 61 7.23 -6.90 -9.34
CA VAL A 61 7.90 -6.36 -10.54
C VAL A 61 8.36 -4.91 -10.32
N THR A 62 7.61 -4.07 -9.62
CA THR A 62 8.04 -2.68 -9.34
C THR A 62 9.35 -2.62 -8.53
N ARG A 63 9.73 -3.70 -7.83
CA ARG A 63 10.98 -3.77 -7.06
C ARG A 63 12.24 -3.76 -7.92
N PHE A 64 12.14 -4.05 -9.22
CA PHE A 64 13.27 -3.97 -10.15
C PHE A 64 13.57 -2.53 -10.60
N LEU A 65 12.72 -1.56 -10.28
CA LEU A 65 12.91 -0.16 -10.64
C LEU A 65 13.76 0.60 -9.60
N PRO A 66 14.51 1.64 -10.02
CA PRO A 66 15.11 2.62 -9.10
C PRO A 66 14.05 3.22 -8.17
N LYS A 67 14.45 3.63 -6.96
CA LYS A 67 13.50 4.07 -5.93
C LYS A 67 12.56 5.18 -6.41
N SER A 68 13.06 6.20 -7.10
CA SER A 68 12.24 7.31 -7.62
C SER A 68 11.15 6.82 -8.57
N MET A 69 11.53 6.05 -9.59
CA MET A 69 10.59 5.46 -10.56
C MET A 69 9.61 4.48 -9.92
N ARG A 70 10.10 3.69 -8.95
CA ARG A 70 9.25 2.77 -8.19
C ARG A 70 8.19 3.51 -7.39
N ASP A 71 8.58 4.59 -6.70
CA ASP A 71 7.65 5.40 -5.89
C ASP A 71 6.55 5.98 -6.79
N GLU A 72 6.89 6.49 -7.98
CA GLU A 72 5.94 7.01 -8.98
C GLU A 72 4.98 5.94 -9.51
N VAL A 73 5.51 4.79 -9.95
CA VAL A 73 4.69 3.70 -10.48
C VAL A 73 3.77 3.14 -9.40
N GLU A 74 4.29 2.91 -8.20
CA GLU A 74 3.48 2.40 -7.09
C GLU A 74 2.35 3.38 -6.77
N LEU A 75 2.60 4.70 -6.75
CA LEU A 75 1.58 5.72 -6.50
C LEU A 75 0.45 5.76 -7.54
N VAL A 76 0.76 5.50 -8.82
CA VAL A 76 -0.25 5.51 -9.89
C VAL A 76 -1.15 4.27 -9.85
N TYR A 77 -0.61 3.12 -9.44
CA TYR A 77 -1.30 1.84 -9.56
C TYR A 77 -1.90 1.29 -8.25
N GLY A 78 -1.58 1.85 -7.09
CA GLY A 78 -2.13 1.43 -5.79
C GLY A 78 -3.08 2.44 -5.21
#